data_AF-A0A2T4RHN7-F1
#
_entry.id   AF-A0A2T4RHN7-F1
#
_cell.length_a   1.000
_cell.length_b   1.000
_cell.length_c   1.000
_cell.angle_alpha   90.00
_cell.angle_beta   90.00
_cell.angle_gamma   90.00
#
_symmetry.space_group_name_H-M   'P 1'
#
loop_
_entity.id
_entity.type
_entity.pdbx_description
1 polymer ?
#
loop_
_entity_poly.entity_id
_entity_poly.type
_entity_poly.pdbx_seq_one_letter_code
_entity_poly.pdbx_strand_id
1 'polypeptide(L)' 'MLILLFLTSISGTLCILLFIALALNQQGGFEFFWKTDHIPHIHKYVFLLFSVGVILLIISVYLLLYILKA' A
#
# COMPACT_ATOMS: atom_id res chain seq x y z
N MET A 1 1.85 22.59 1.53
CA MET A 1 2.88 21.58 1.20
C MET A 1 3.12 20.59 2.32
N LEU A 2 3.42 21.04 3.54
CA LEU A 2 3.59 20.16 4.72
C LEU A 2 2.36 19.28 5.02
N ILE A 3 1.15 19.83 4.97
CA ILE A 3 -0.09 19.05 5.19
C ILE A 3 -0.26 17.96 4.11
N LEU A 4 0.06 18.29 2.84
CA LEU A 4 -0.03 17.35 1.73
C LEU A 4 1.00 16.21 1.90
N LEU A 5 2.23 16.54 2.28
CA LEU A 5 3.27 15.56 2.62
C LEU A 5 2.79 14.60 3.72
N PHE A 6 2.18 15.14 4.77
CA PHE A 6 1.70 14.35 5.90
C PHE A 6 0.57 13.41 5.49
N LEU A 7 -0.38 13.89 4.68
CA LEU A 7 -1.48 13.08 4.13
C LEU A 7 -0.94 11.95 3.23
N THR A 8 -0.04 12.25 2.29
CA THR A 8 0.52 11.23 1.39
C THR A 8 1.34 10.18 2.14
N SER A 9 2.09 10.61 3.16
CA SER A 9 2.87 9.70 4.01
C SER A 9 1.99 8.77 4.84
N ILE A 10 1.00 9.33 5.54
CA ILE A 10 0.08 8.54 6.39
C ILE A 10 -0.75 7.60 5.54
N SER A 11 -1.37 8.09 4.46
CA SER A 11 -2.21 7.26 3.60
C SER A 11 -1.40 6.14 2.93
N GLY A 12 -0.19 6.44 2.44
CA GLY A 12 0.71 5.44 1.86
C GLY A 12 1.09 4.35 2.87
N THR A 13 1.45 4.76 4.09
CA THR A 13 1.81 3.84 5.18
C THR A 13 0.62 2.97 5.60
N LEU A 14 -0.57 3.55 5.72
CA LEU A 14 -1.80 2.81 6.05
C LEU A 14 -2.16 1.79 4.96
N CYS A 15 -2.02 2.14 3.67
CA CYS A 15 -2.25 1.21 2.57
C CYS A 15 -1.32 -0.02 2.65
N ILE A 16 -0.04 0.19 2.98
CA ILE A 16 0.93 -0.90 3.12
C ILE A 16 0.63 -1.74 4.37
N LEU A 17 0.29 -1.11 5.50
CA LEU A 17 -0.09 -1.82 6.71
C LEU A 17 -1.34 -2.67 6.50
N LEU A 18 -2.35 -2.15 5.79
CA LEU A 18 -3.54 -2.90 5.43
C LEU A 18 -3.21 -4.07 4.49
N PHE A 19 -2.34 -3.86 3.51
CA PHE A 19 -1.85 -4.95 2.65
C PHE A 19 -1.15 -6.03 3.47
N ILE A 20 -0.26 -5.67 4.39
CA ILE A 20 0.45 -6.61 5.26
C ILE A 20 -0.54 -7.33 6.19
N ALA A 21 -1.50 -6.62 6.79
CA ALA A 21 -2.52 -7.22 7.64
C ALA A 21 -3.40 -8.20 6.87
N LEU A 22 -3.79 -7.87 5.62
CA LEU A 22 -4.51 -8.77 4.73
C LEU A 22 -3.65 -9.99 4.37
N ALA A 23 -2.38 -9.79 4.04
CA ALA A 23 -1.44 -10.85 3.72
C ALA A 23 -1.18 -11.77 4.93
N LEU A 24 -1.05 -11.24 6.14
CA LEU A 24 -0.86 -11.98 7.40
C LEU A 24 -2.13 -12.74 7.81
N ASN A 25 -3.30 -12.11 7.70
CA ASN A 25 -4.59 -12.80 7.91
C ASN A 25 -4.76 -13.95 6.90
N GLN A 26 -4.20 -13.78 5.71
CA GLN A 26 -4.15 -14.82 4.69
C GLN A 26 -2.95 -15.76 4.85
N GLN A 27 -1.97 -15.54 5.74
CA GLN A 27 -0.85 -16.46 5.97
C GLN A 27 -1.23 -17.73 6.73
N GLY A 28 -2.34 -17.70 7.49
CA GLY A 28 -3.04 -18.95 7.89
C GLY A 28 -3.55 -19.77 6.70
N GLY A 29 -3.55 -19.18 5.49
CA GLY A 29 -3.83 -19.80 4.20
C GLY A 29 -2.87 -19.33 3.10
N PHE A 30 -1.56 -19.12 3.38
CA PHE A 30 -0.62 -18.72 2.32
C PHE A 30 -0.42 -19.87 1.31
N GLU A 31 -0.61 -21.12 1.76
CA GLU A 31 -0.79 -22.28 0.87
C GLU A 31 -2.07 -22.20 0.03
N PHE A 32 -3.07 -21.44 0.49
CA PHE A 32 -4.34 -21.21 -0.20
C PHE A 32 -4.15 -20.23 -1.38
N PHE A 33 -3.25 -19.23 -1.35
CA PHE A 33 -3.06 -18.38 -2.56
C PHE A 33 -2.60 -19.13 -3.81
N TRP A 34 -1.94 -20.28 -3.63
CA TRP A 34 -1.57 -21.17 -4.74
C TRP A 34 -2.63 -22.26 -5.02
N LYS A 35 -3.54 -22.55 -4.09
CA LYS A 35 -4.53 -23.65 -4.16
C LYS A 35 -6.00 -23.23 -4.13
N THR A 36 -6.33 -21.97 -3.84
CA THR A 36 -7.71 -21.51 -3.81
C THR A 36 -8.11 -21.17 -5.22
N ASP A 37 -9.07 -21.92 -5.70
CA ASP A 37 -9.97 -21.48 -6.74
C ASP A 37 -10.46 -20.05 -6.48
N HIS A 38 -9.87 -19.13 -7.25
CA HIS A 38 -10.53 -18.04 -7.95
C HIS A 38 -11.71 -17.36 -7.23
N ILE A 39 -11.38 -16.46 -6.30
CA ILE A 39 -12.11 -15.17 -6.22
C ILE A 39 -11.26 -14.11 -6.93
N PRO A 40 -11.31 -14.04 -8.28
CA PRO A 40 -10.35 -13.27 -9.10
C PRO A 40 -10.36 -11.76 -8.82
N HIS A 41 -11.40 -11.27 -8.15
CA HIS A 41 -11.54 -9.87 -7.79
C HIS A 41 -10.64 -9.45 -6.62
N ILE A 42 -10.54 -10.26 -5.56
CA ILE A 42 -9.84 -9.87 -4.33
C ILE A 42 -8.35 -9.66 -4.59
N HIS A 43 -7.73 -10.52 -5.39
CA HIS A 43 -6.29 -10.39 -5.73
C HIS A 43 -5.99 -9.08 -6.47
N LYS A 44 -6.86 -8.67 -7.41
CA LYS A 44 -6.70 -7.41 -8.13
C LYS A 44 -6.76 -6.21 -7.17
N TYR A 45 -7.69 -6.22 -6.21
CA TYR A 45 -7.81 -5.14 -5.23
C TYR A 45 -6.65 -5.10 -4.23
N VAL A 46 -6.15 -6.25 -3.80
CA VAL A 46 -5.00 -6.34 -2.88
C VAL A 46 -3.72 -5.83 -3.56
N PHE A 47 -3.48 -6.21 -4.80
CA PHE A 47 -2.34 -5.71 -5.58
C PHE A 47 -2.45 -4.21 -5.89
N LEU A 48 -3.67 -3.74 -6.21
CA LEU A 48 -3.94 -2.32 -6.44
C LEU A 48 -3.74 -1.49 -5.16
N LEU A 49 -4.18 -1.99 -4.00
CA LEU A 49 -3.96 -1.36 -2.69
C LEU A 49 -2.46 -1.17 -2.40
N PHE A 50 -1.66 -2.22 -2.63
CA PHE A 50 -0.21 -2.14 -2.48
C PHE A 50 0.41 -1.11 -3.43
N SER A 51 0.04 -1.17 -4.72
CA SER A 51 0.56 -0.27 -5.76
C SER A 51 0.25 1.19 -5.44
N VAL A 52 -0.97 1.49 -5.01
CA VAL A 52 -1.38 2.84 -4.60
C VAL A 52 -0.60 3.31 -3.37
N GLY A 53 -0.40 2.43 -2.39
CA GLY A 53 0.41 2.74 -1.20
C GLY A 53 1.85 3.13 -1.55
N VAL A 54 2.49 2.38 -2.44
CA VAL A 54 3.86 2.66 -2.91
C VAL A 54 3.92 3.99 -3.67
N ILE A 55 2.98 4.25 -4.58
CA ILE A 55 2.94 5.52 -5.33
C ILE A 55 2.78 6.71 -4.39
N LEU A 56 1.90 6.61 -3.38
CA LEU A 56 1.72 7.67 -2.37
C LEU A 56 3.01 7.95 -1.58
N LEU A 57 3.77 6.91 -1.23
CA LEU A 57 5.06 7.10 -0.56
C LEU A 57 6.11 7.74 -1.48
N ILE A 58 6.15 7.38 -2.76
CA ILE A 58 7.05 8.04 -3.73
C ILE A 58 6.72 9.53 -3.85
N ILE A 59 5.42 9.87 -3.96
CA ILE A 59 4.96 11.26 -3.99
C ILE A 59 5.34 11.98 -2.68
N SER A 60 5.22 11.29 -1.54
CA SER A 60 5.63 11.83 -0.24
C SER A 60 7.13 12.14 -0.21
N VAL A 61 7.98 11.23 -0.68
CA VAL A 61 9.43 11.47 -0.77
C VAL A 61 9.74 12.63 -1.72
N TYR A 62 9.08 12.71 -2.86
CA TYR A 62 9.23 13.81 -3.80
C TYR A 62 8.87 15.16 -3.16
N LEU A 63 7.72 15.24 -2.46
CA LEU A 63 7.30 16.45 -1.75
C LEU A 63 8.28 16.84 -0.65
N LEU A 64 8.85 15.88 0.07
CA LEU A 64 9.87 16.12 1.09
C LEU A 64 11.13 16.74 0.47
N LEU A 65 11.64 16.15 -0.62
CA LEU A 65 12.80 16.68 -1.33
C LEU A 65 12.54 18.08 -1.90
N TYR A 66 11.33 18.34 -2.38
CA TYR A 66 10.93 19.65 -2.86
C TYR A 66 10.92 20.70 -1.75
N ILE A 67 10.40 20.36 -0.56
CA ILE A 67 10.42 21.24 0.61
C ILE A 67 11.84 21.49 1.10
N LEU A 68 12.70 20.46 1.15
CA LEU A 68 14.09 20.58 1.60
C LEU A 68 14.99 21.37 0.65
N LYS A 69 14.61 21.45 -0.63
CA LYS A 69 15.30 22.25 -1.64
C LYS A 69 14.94 23.74 -1.58
N ALA A 70 13.82 24.09 -0.94
CA ALA A 70 13.36 25.47 -0.74
C ALA A 70 14.02 26.09 0.50
#